data_AF-A0A1Y1KSK2-F1
#
_entry.id   AF-A0A1Y1KSK2-F1
#
_cell.length_a   1.000
_cell.length_b   1.000
_cell.length_c   1.000
_cell.angle_alpha   90.00
_cell.angle_beta   90.00
_cell.angle_gamma   90.00
#
_symmetry.space_group_name_H-M   'P 1'
#
loop_
_entity.id
_entity.type
_entity.pdbx_description
1 polymer ?
#
loop_
_entity_poly.entity_id
_entity_poly.type
_entity_poly.pdbx_seq_one_letter_code
_entity_poly.pdbx_strand_id
1 'polypeptide(L)'
;MNSTGSGSNPAPPNCDHRQYATVADVESCLKLLKDLTLKVDKISRAVVPANQAGGGDEFSQRFPIATKEAFDDLEAALRDSSYANGFVEHFVGHYEQMGKQLDSTKLMYYLLDLMLSKDFVHACSWTGASTKKDTTKFAFEKYTNFLKQFDRVIKLASSNHKITDTCSFIKQKALTNSGQRVKNERAKAERRDPTL
;
A
#
# COMPACT_ATOMS: atom_id res chain seq x y z
N MET A 1 50.66 -58.37 -51.97
CA MET A 1 49.47 -57.90 -52.71
C MET A 1 48.48 -57.39 -51.67
N ASN A 2 48.52 -56.09 -51.40
CA ASN A 2 47.66 -55.44 -50.40
C ASN A 2 46.35 -55.04 -51.07
N SER A 3 45.22 -55.57 -50.58
CA SER A 3 43.88 -55.07 -50.92
C SER A 3 43.43 -54.10 -49.84
N THR A 4 43.24 -52.85 -50.22
CA THR A 4 42.76 -51.75 -49.40
C THR A 4 41.24 -51.85 -49.21
N GLY A 5 40.81 -52.11 -47.97
CA GLY A 5 39.42 -52.02 -47.56
C GLY A 5 38.95 -50.57 -47.51
N SER A 6 37.88 -50.26 -48.23
CA SER A 6 37.20 -48.96 -48.21
C SER A 6 36.40 -48.83 -46.91
N GLY A 7 36.85 -47.95 -46.00
CA GLY A 7 36.09 -47.53 -44.84
C GLY A 7 35.14 -46.40 -45.20
N SER A 8 33.84 -46.70 -45.28
CA SER A 8 32.78 -45.70 -45.36
C SER A 8 32.55 -45.08 -43.97
N ASN A 9 32.92 -43.82 -43.81
CA ASN A 9 32.70 -43.03 -42.60
C ASN A 9 31.23 -42.57 -42.56
N PRO A 10 30.47 -42.75 -41.46
CA PRO A 10 29.14 -42.18 -41.34
C PRO A 10 29.22 -40.66 -41.14
N ALA A 11 28.33 -39.93 -41.79
CA ALA A 11 28.18 -38.48 -41.64
C ALA A 11 27.87 -38.10 -40.18
N PRO A 12 28.32 -36.92 -39.71
CA PRO A 12 27.97 -36.43 -38.38
C PRO A 12 26.46 -36.16 -38.28
N PRO A 13 25.82 -36.42 -37.12
CA PRO A 13 24.41 -36.10 -36.94
C PRO A 13 24.21 -34.59 -37.02
N ASN A 14 23.18 -34.23 -37.77
CA ASN A 14 22.73 -32.88 -38.04
C ASN A 14 22.45 -32.08 -36.75
N CYS A 15 22.75 -30.78 -36.81
CA CYS A 15 22.68 -29.80 -35.74
C CYS A 15 21.23 -29.44 -35.36
N ASP A 16 21.10 -28.89 -34.15
CA ASP A 16 20.07 -27.95 -33.71
C ASP A 16 18.60 -28.39 -33.74
N HIS A 17 18.10 -28.93 -32.62
CA HIS A 17 16.74 -28.67 -32.14
C HIS A 17 16.79 -28.24 -30.65
N ARG A 18 17.45 -27.11 -30.35
CA ARG A 18 17.15 -26.40 -29.10
C ARG A 18 15.86 -25.60 -29.35
N GLN A 19 14.71 -26.21 -29.06
CA GLN A 19 13.44 -25.48 -29.00
C GLN A 19 13.57 -24.45 -27.87
N TYR A 20 13.93 -23.22 -28.23
CA TYR A 20 13.79 -22.09 -27.34
C TYR A 20 12.30 -21.85 -27.13
N ALA A 21 11.87 -21.69 -25.87
CA ALA A 21 10.52 -21.27 -25.55
C ALA A 21 10.19 -20.02 -26.37
N THR A 22 9.08 -20.07 -27.11
CA THR A 22 8.63 -18.93 -27.90
C THR A 22 8.16 -17.82 -26.94
N VAL A 23 8.08 -16.58 -27.42
CA VAL A 23 7.53 -15.48 -26.63
C VAL A 23 6.12 -15.80 -26.13
N ALA A 24 5.32 -16.53 -26.91
CA ALA A 24 3.99 -16.99 -26.53
C ALA A 24 4.02 -17.98 -25.36
N ASP A 25 5.02 -18.88 -25.30
CA ASP A 25 5.19 -19.81 -24.18
C ASP A 25 5.55 -19.06 -22.89
N VAL A 26 6.39 -18.02 -23.00
CA VAL A 26 6.76 -17.15 -21.88
C VAL A 26 5.56 -16.34 -21.37
N GLU A 27 4.74 -15.80 -22.28
CA GLU A 27 3.52 -15.08 -21.92
C GLU A 27 2.47 -15.99 -21.25
N SER A 28 2.34 -17.23 -21.74
CA SER A 28 1.47 -18.23 -21.15
C SER A 28 1.92 -18.61 -19.73
N CYS A 29 3.23 -18.81 -19.54
CA CYS A 29 3.83 -19.02 -18.21
C CYS A 29 3.61 -17.82 -17.28
N LEU A 30 3.77 -16.58 -17.76
CA LEU A 30 3.51 -15.38 -16.96
C LEU A 30 2.04 -15.27 -16.54
N LYS A 31 1.11 -15.66 -17.41
CA LYS A 31 -0.32 -15.72 -17.09
C LYS A 31 -0.61 -16.77 -16.02
N LEU A 32 -0.04 -17.97 -16.16
CA LEU A 32 -0.17 -19.03 -15.17
C LEU A 32 0.42 -18.64 -13.81
N LEU A 33 1.58 -17.97 -13.79
CA LEU A 33 2.19 -17.46 -12.57
C LEU A 33 1.30 -16.41 -11.89
N LYS A 34 0.71 -15.48 -12.64
CA LYS A 34 -0.25 -14.50 -12.09
C LYS A 34 -1.48 -15.19 -11.50
N ASP A 35 -2.05 -16.16 -12.19
CA ASP A 35 -3.20 -16.93 -11.71
C ASP A 35 -2.86 -17.77 -10.47
N LEU A 36 -1.65 -18.32 -10.39
CA LEU A 36 -1.14 -19.01 -9.21
C LEU A 36 -0.97 -18.05 -8.03
N THR A 37 -0.40 -16.86 -8.24
CA THR A 37 -0.28 -15.84 -7.18
C THR A 37 -1.66 -15.46 -6.64
N LEU A 38 -2.65 -15.26 -7.52
CA LEU A 38 -4.03 -14.97 -7.10
C LEU A 38 -4.67 -16.13 -6.34
N LYS A 39 -4.37 -17.38 -6.70
CA LYS A 39 -4.85 -18.57 -5.98
C LYS A 39 -4.15 -18.73 -4.64
N VAL A 40 -2.85 -18.48 -4.57
CA VAL A 40 -2.09 -18.47 -3.31
C VAL A 40 -2.61 -17.38 -2.39
N ASP A 41 -2.90 -16.17 -2.88
CA ASP A 41 -3.53 -15.12 -2.07
C ASP A 41 -4.93 -15.50 -1.57
N LYS A 42 -5.70 -16.26 -2.35
CA LYS A 42 -7.00 -16.79 -1.90
C LYS A 42 -6.85 -17.88 -0.85
N ILE A 43 -5.84 -18.76 -1.00
CA ILE A 43 -5.55 -19.83 -0.04
C ILE A 43 -4.96 -19.24 1.24
N SER A 44 -4.03 -18.29 1.16
CA SER A 44 -3.52 -17.56 2.33
C SER A 44 -4.64 -16.88 3.12
N ARG A 45 -5.65 -16.35 2.43
CA ARG A 45 -6.88 -15.84 3.06
C ARG A 45 -7.76 -16.93 3.70
N ALA A 46 -7.77 -18.13 3.14
CA ALA A 46 -8.54 -19.27 3.66
C ALA A 46 -7.83 -20.07 4.77
N VAL A 47 -6.50 -19.93 4.90
CA VAL A 47 -5.67 -20.69 5.84
C VAL A 47 -5.34 -19.88 7.11
N VAL A 48 -5.86 -18.67 7.26
CA VAL A 48 -5.88 -18.01 8.57
C VAL A 48 -6.75 -18.87 9.49
N PRO A 49 -6.20 -19.50 10.55
CA PRO A 49 -7.01 -20.30 11.45
C PRO A 49 -8.11 -19.42 12.03
N ALA A 50 -9.32 -19.96 12.05
CA ALA A 50 -10.57 -19.34 12.49
C ALA A 50 -10.62 -18.95 13.99
N ASN A 51 -9.47 -18.61 14.59
CA ASN A 51 -9.32 -18.31 16.01
C ASN A 51 -8.97 -16.85 16.33
N GLN A 52 -9.14 -15.93 15.38
CA GLN A 52 -9.29 -14.50 15.68
C GLN A 52 -10.45 -13.89 14.90
N ALA A 53 -11.66 -14.26 15.32
CA ALA A 53 -12.90 -13.59 14.96
C ALA A 53 -13.01 -12.22 15.67
N GLY A 54 -12.10 -11.29 15.35
CA GLY A 54 -12.17 -9.89 15.79
C GLY A 54 -11.99 -8.85 14.66
N GLY A 55 -11.70 -9.29 13.44
CA GLY A 55 -11.02 -8.48 12.41
C GLY A 55 -11.86 -7.52 11.56
N GLY A 56 -13.11 -7.21 11.92
CA GLY A 56 -13.93 -6.24 11.16
C GLY A 56 -14.22 -4.96 11.94
N ASP A 57 -14.56 -5.10 13.22
CA ASP A 57 -15.12 -4.02 14.05
C ASP A 57 -14.04 -3.21 14.77
N GLU A 58 -12.90 -3.83 15.11
CA GLU A 58 -11.83 -3.19 15.89
C GLU A 58 -11.23 -1.97 15.18
N PHE A 59 -11.03 -2.04 13.86
CA PHE A 59 -10.50 -0.93 13.09
C PHE A 59 -11.56 0.16 12.85
N SER A 60 -12.81 -0.20 12.56
CA SER A 60 -13.88 0.76 12.34
C SER A 60 -14.19 1.62 13.58
N GLN A 61 -13.96 1.11 14.78
CA GLN A 61 -14.15 1.86 16.03
C GLN A 61 -12.93 2.71 16.42
N ARG A 62 -11.72 2.35 15.94
CA ARG A 62 -10.46 3.00 16.32
C ARG A 62 -10.08 4.19 15.42
N PHE A 63 -10.76 4.35 14.29
CA PHE A 63 -10.49 5.39 13.30
C PHE A 63 -11.69 6.32 13.11
N PRO A 64 -11.46 7.62 12.81
CA PRO A 64 -10.16 8.27 12.63
C PRO A 64 -9.45 8.60 13.96
N ILE A 65 -8.12 8.49 13.99
CA ILE A 65 -7.31 8.84 15.16
C ILE A 65 -7.26 10.36 15.35
N ALA A 66 -7.56 10.81 16.57
CA ALA A 66 -7.62 12.23 16.92
C ALA A 66 -6.52 12.70 17.89
N THR A 67 -5.83 11.78 18.55
CA THR A 67 -4.86 12.09 19.61
C THR A 67 -3.49 11.52 19.31
N LYS A 68 -2.46 12.11 19.92
CA LYS A 68 -1.07 11.66 19.76
C LYS A 68 -0.87 10.29 20.39
N GLU A 69 -1.45 10.07 21.55
CA GLU A 69 -1.32 8.84 22.32
C GLU A 69 -1.85 7.65 21.52
N ALA A 70 -3.05 7.79 20.94
CA ALA A 70 -3.63 6.76 20.08
C ALA A 70 -2.81 6.50 18.81
N PHE A 71 -2.13 7.52 18.28
CA PHE A 71 -1.24 7.38 17.12
C PHE A 71 0.10 6.73 17.48
N ASP A 72 0.66 7.03 18.65
CA ASP A 72 1.85 6.36 19.18
C ASP A 72 1.55 4.87 19.44
N ASP A 73 0.38 4.56 20.00
CA ASP A 73 -0.08 3.18 20.20
C ASP A 73 -0.24 2.44 18.88
N LEU A 74 -0.81 3.10 17.86
CA LEU A 74 -0.91 2.54 16.52
C LEU A 74 0.49 2.25 15.96
N GLU A 75 1.41 3.21 16.02
CA GLU A 75 2.79 3.05 15.52
C GLU A 75 3.51 1.89 16.22
N ALA A 76 3.27 1.68 17.52
CA ALA A 76 3.78 0.53 18.26
C ALA A 76 3.15 -0.78 17.78
N ALA A 77 1.82 -0.82 17.60
CA ALA A 77 1.09 -1.99 17.14
C ALA A 77 1.48 -2.40 15.71
N LEU A 78 1.74 -1.44 14.82
CA LEU A 78 2.18 -1.70 13.44
C LEU A 78 3.57 -2.34 13.31
N ARG A 79 4.29 -2.55 14.43
CA ARG A 79 5.51 -3.37 14.46
C ARG A 79 5.19 -4.86 14.39
N ASP A 80 4.02 -5.26 14.89
CA ASP A 80 3.55 -6.63 14.77
C ASP A 80 3.10 -6.89 13.33
N SER A 81 3.62 -7.95 12.72
CA SER A 81 3.38 -8.24 11.31
C SER A 81 1.94 -8.69 11.04
N SER A 82 1.30 -9.37 12.00
CA SER A 82 -0.09 -9.79 11.89
C SER A 82 -1.02 -8.57 11.92
N TYR A 83 -0.82 -7.69 12.91
CA TYR A 83 -1.56 -6.44 13.03
C TYR A 83 -1.36 -5.53 11.80
N ALA A 84 -0.10 -5.39 11.33
CA ALA A 84 0.21 -4.61 10.14
C ALA A 84 -0.47 -5.16 8.86
N ASN A 85 -0.57 -6.48 8.72
CA ASN A 85 -1.30 -7.08 7.60
C ASN A 85 -2.80 -6.81 7.70
N GLY A 86 -3.41 -6.99 8.88
CA GLY A 86 -4.82 -6.67 9.12
C GLY A 86 -5.15 -5.20 8.85
N PHE A 87 -4.25 -4.29 9.24
CA PHE A 87 -4.36 -2.87 8.93
C PHE A 87 -4.40 -2.63 7.41
N VAL A 88 -3.48 -3.23 6.65
CA VAL A 88 -3.44 -3.07 5.19
C VAL A 88 -4.69 -3.63 4.54
N GLU A 89 -5.11 -4.84 4.93
CA GLU A 89 -6.31 -5.49 4.38
C GLU A 89 -7.58 -4.67 4.63
N HIS A 90 -7.75 -4.15 5.85
CA HIS A 90 -8.90 -3.32 6.21
C HIS A 90 -9.02 -2.10 5.28
N PHE A 91 -7.93 -1.35 5.09
CA PHE A 91 -7.96 -0.12 4.30
C PHE A 91 -7.94 -0.34 2.78
N VAL A 92 -7.42 -1.46 2.30
CA VAL A 92 -7.55 -1.86 0.89
C VAL A 92 -9.01 -2.09 0.53
N GLY A 93 -9.81 -2.68 1.41
CA GLY A 93 -11.25 -2.88 1.19
C GLY A 93 -12.02 -1.58 0.91
N HIS A 94 -11.62 -0.47 1.53
CA HIS A 94 -12.20 0.85 1.27
C HIS A 94 -11.85 1.43 -0.10
N TYR A 95 -10.68 1.08 -0.66
CA TYR A 95 -10.30 1.49 -2.01
C TYR A 95 -11.12 0.76 -3.07
N GLU A 96 -11.35 -0.55 -2.91
CA GLU A 96 -12.09 -1.36 -3.90
C GLU A 96 -13.51 -0.82 -4.14
N GLN A 97 -14.11 -0.21 -3.12
CA GLN A 97 -15.43 0.43 -3.18
C GLN A 97 -15.44 1.75 -3.97
N MET A 98 -14.30 2.42 -4.14
CA MET A 98 -14.21 3.74 -4.80
C MET A 98 -14.07 3.68 -6.33
N GLY A 99 -13.90 2.50 -6.92
CA GLY A 99 -13.75 2.32 -8.36
C GLY A 99 -12.35 2.68 -8.89
N LYS A 100 -11.92 2.02 -9.96
CA LYS A 100 -10.54 2.01 -10.51
C LYS A 100 -10.02 3.33 -11.13
N GLN A 101 -10.67 4.46 -10.89
CA GLN A 101 -10.43 5.74 -11.59
C GLN A 101 -10.01 6.89 -10.66
N LEU A 102 -9.65 6.61 -9.41
CA LEU A 102 -9.22 7.66 -8.49
C LEU A 102 -7.73 7.98 -8.67
N ASP A 103 -7.43 9.25 -8.94
CA ASP A 103 -6.06 9.78 -8.92
C ASP A 103 -5.38 9.46 -7.57
N SER A 104 -4.12 9.01 -7.60
CA SER A 104 -3.37 8.57 -6.42
C SER A 104 -3.31 9.64 -5.33
N THR A 105 -3.26 10.93 -5.70
CA THR A 105 -3.31 12.02 -4.70
C THR A 105 -4.66 12.08 -3.98
N LYS A 106 -5.77 11.93 -4.72
CA LYS A 106 -7.11 11.91 -4.13
C LYS A 106 -7.32 10.68 -3.25
N LEU A 107 -6.81 9.53 -3.67
CA LEU A 107 -6.83 8.31 -2.87
C LEU A 107 -6.06 8.49 -1.56
N MET A 108 -4.85 9.06 -1.62
CA MET A 108 -4.07 9.33 -0.42
C MET A 108 -4.78 10.29 0.53
N TYR A 109 -5.45 11.33 0.03
CA TYR A 109 -6.26 12.20 0.88
C TYR A 109 -7.42 11.45 1.55
N TYR A 110 -8.14 10.64 0.77
CA TYR A 110 -9.27 9.87 1.28
C TYR A 110 -8.84 8.90 2.37
N LEU A 111 -7.83 8.07 2.12
CA LEU A 111 -7.34 7.10 3.10
C LEU A 111 -6.77 7.80 4.34
N LEU A 112 -6.07 8.92 4.17
CA LEU A 112 -5.57 9.69 5.30
C LEU A 112 -6.71 10.24 6.16
N ASP A 113 -7.80 10.72 5.54
CA ASP A 113 -9.00 11.21 6.24
C ASP A 113 -9.82 10.09 6.89
N LEU A 114 -9.72 8.86 6.40
CA LEU A 114 -10.26 7.69 7.08
C LEU A 114 -9.43 7.32 8.32
N MET A 115 -8.11 7.36 8.21
CA MET A 115 -7.20 6.93 9.27
C MET A 115 -7.02 7.99 10.36
N LEU A 116 -6.93 9.27 9.99
CA LEU A 116 -6.55 10.37 10.89
C LEU A 116 -7.53 11.52 10.78
N SER A 117 -7.89 12.10 11.92
CA SER A 117 -8.71 13.31 11.95
C SER A 117 -7.94 14.49 11.36
N LYS A 118 -8.66 15.45 10.76
CA LYS A 118 -8.03 16.64 10.16
C LYS A 118 -7.38 17.53 11.22
N ASP A 119 -7.96 17.60 12.42
CA ASP A 119 -7.39 18.32 13.55
C ASP A 119 -6.08 17.69 14.01
N PHE A 120 -6.01 16.36 14.11
CA PHE A 120 -4.76 15.67 14.45
C PHE A 120 -3.67 15.92 13.41
N VAL A 121 -3.99 15.77 12.12
CA VAL A 121 -3.05 16.08 11.03
C VAL A 121 -2.60 17.55 11.08
N HIS A 122 -3.45 18.46 11.54
CA HIS A 122 -3.09 19.87 11.75
C HIS A 122 -2.14 20.11 12.93
N ALA A 123 -2.27 19.32 13.99
CA ALA A 123 -1.35 19.33 15.14
C ALA A 123 0.05 18.79 14.78
N CYS A 124 0.17 18.04 13.68
CA CYS A 124 1.44 17.52 13.19
C CYS A 124 2.19 18.52 12.27
N SER A 125 3.52 18.36 12.21
CA SER A 125 4.38 18.84 11.12
C SER A 125 5.39 17.76 10.76
N TRP A 126 6.12 17.93 9.66
CA TRP A 126 7.04 16.88 9.22
C TRP A 126 8.13 16.60 10.27
N THR A 127 8.85 17.63 10.72
CA THR A 127 9.95 17.53 11.69
C THR A 127 9.55 17.86 13.14
N GLY A 128 8.30 18.26 13.37
CA GLY A 128 7.82 18.76 14.67
C GLY A 128 8.22 20.21 14.97
N ALA A 129 9.14 20.78 14.18
CA ALA A 129 9.45 22.20 14.25
C ALA A 129 8.22 23.01 13.78
N SER A 130 7.94 24.08 14.50
CA SER A 130 7.03 25.13 14.07
C SER A 130 7.82 26.37 13.74
N THR A 131 7.44 27.04 12.66
CA THR A 131 7.97 28.35 12.31
C THR A 131 7.47 29.45 13.25
N LYS A 132 6.43 29.18 14.07
CA LYS A 132 5.94 30.09 15.10
C LYS A 132 6.60 29.75 16.44
N LYS A 133 7.12 30.78 17.11
CA LYS A 133 8.03 30.68 18.28
C LYS A 133 7.52 29.84 19.46
N ASP A 134 6.21 29.62 19.62
CA ASP A 134 5.64 29.07 20.87
C ASP A 134 4.74 27.85 20.69
N THR A 135 4.75 27.16 19.55
CA THR A 135 3.90 25.98 19.34
C THR A 135 4.72 24.80 18.84
N THR A 136 5.06 23.84 19.68
CA THR A 136 5.67 22.59 19.21
C THR A 136 4.62 21.74 18.51
N LYS A 137 4.94 21.24 17.32
CA LYS A 137 4.08 20.32 16.58
C LYS A 137 4.59 18.89 16.73
N PHE A 138 3.73 17.91 16.49
CA PHE A 138 4.16 16.51 16.52
C PHE A 138 4.93 16.17 15.24
N ALA A 139 6.14 15.60 15.39
CA ALA A 139 7.01 15.24 14.28
C ALA A 139 6.51 13.98 13.57
N PHE A 140 5.84 14.16 12.42
CA PHE A 140 5.21 13.09 11.68
C PHE A 140 6.23 12.11 11.08
N GLU A 141 7.44 12.56 10.77
CA GLU A 141 8.48 11.72 10.16
C GLU A 141 8.94 10.57 11.07
N LYS A 142 8.65 10.63 12.38
CA LYS A 142 8.98 9.59 13.35
C LYS A 142 8.09 8.34 13.24
N TYR A 143 6.91 8.46 12.63
CA TYR A 143 5.93 7.38 12.51
C TYR A 143 6.21 6.51 11.29
N THR A 144 7.38 5.87 11.29
CA THR A 144 7.91 5.16 10.12
C THR A 144 7.13 3.90 9.77
N ASN A 145 6.53 3.21 10.75
CA ASN A 145 5.74 2.02 10.49
C ASN A 145 4.40 2.40 9.87
N PHE A 146 3.75 3.45 10.38
CA PHE A 146 2.59 4.04 9.74
C PHE A 146 2.89 4.45 8.29
N LEU A 147 3.97 5.19 8.04
CA LEU A 147 4.35 5.62 6.69
C LEU A 147 4.56 4.43 5.73
N LYS A 148 5.19 3.34 6.21
CA LYS A 148 5.39 2.12 5.43
C LYS A 148 4.08 1.40 5.13
N GLN A 149 3.20 1.24 6.11
CA GLN A 149 1.92 0.54 5.87
C GLN A 149 0.96 1.38 5.04
N PHE A 150 0.93 2.70 5.24
CA PHE A 150 0.19 3.63 4.39
C PHE A 150 0.64 3.52 2.93
N ASP A 151 1.95 3.56 2.68
CA ASP A 151 2.52 3.35 1.34
C ASP A 151 2.13 1.99 0.74
N ARG A 152 2.12 0.94 1.57
CA ARG A 152 1.73 -0.41 1.15
C ARG A 152 0.27 -0.47 0.70
N VAL A 153 -0.66 0.19 1.41
CA VAL A 153 -2.06 0.31 0.98
C VAL A 153 -2.15 1.01 -0.38
N ILE A 154 -1.42 2.11 -0.58
CA ILE A 154 -1.44 2.85 -1.86
C ILE A 154 -0.86 2.03 -3.01
N LYS A 155 0.25 1.31 -2.78
CA LYS A 155 0.87 0.46 -3.80
C LYS A 155 -0.02 -0.67 -4.30
N LEU A 156 -0.86 -1.21 -3.41
CA LEU A 156 -1.86 -2.20 -3.81
C LEU A 156 -2.94 -1.60 -4.72
N ALA A 157 -3.25 -0.32 -4.56
CA ALA A 157 -4.16 0.40 -5.45
C ALA A 157 -3.48 0.89 -6.74
N SER A 158 -2.19 1.26 -6.68
CA SER A 158 -1.42 1.84 -7.78
C SER A 158 0.01 1.28 -7.80
N SER A 159 0.27 0.31 -8.69
CA SER A 159 1.55 -0.43 -8.77
C SER A 159 2.78 0.43 -9.08
N ASN A 160 2.60 1.63 -9.66
CA ASN A 160 3.69 2.53 -10.01
C ASN A 160 4.06 3.52 -8.88
N HIS A 161 3.39 3.43 -7.73
CA HIS A 161 3.57 4.35 -6.61
C HIS A 161 4.88 4.10 -5.84
N LYS A 162 5.67 5.15 -5.60
CA LYS A 162 6.90 5.06 -4.81
C LYS A 162 6.68 5.60 -3.40
N ILE A 163 7.46 5.09 -2.45
CA ILE A 163 7.41 5.60 -1.07
C ILE A 163 7.85 7.07 -0.95
N THR A 164 8.68 7.55 -1.87
CA THR A 164 9.01 8.98 -1.99
C THR A 164 7.79 9.83 -2.28
N ASP A 165 6.81 9.28 -3.02
CA ASP A 165 5.57 9.96 -3.38
C ASP A 165 4.66 10.05 -2.15
N THR A 166 4.61 8.99 -1.34
CA THR A 166 3.94 8.97 -0.02
C THR A 166 4.51 10.05 0.91
N CYS A 167 5.82 10.06 1.13
CA CYS A 167 6.46 11.04 2.00
C CYS A 167 6.29 12.48 1.48
N SER A 168 6.43 12.69 0.17
CA SER A 168 6.23 13.99 -0.47
C SER A 168 4.78 14.46 -0.35
N PHE A 169 3.82 13.56 -0.54
CA PHE A 169 2.40 13.85 -0.33
C PHE A 169 2.12 14.28 1.12
N ILE A 170 2.54 13.49 2.11
CA ILE A 170 2.28 13.81 3.52
C ILE A 170 2.93 15.13 3.90
N LYS A 171 4.23 15.29 3.58
CA LYS A 171 5.01 16.47 3.91
C LYS A 171 4.49 17.74 3.23
N GLN A 172 4.34 17.71 1.91
CA GLN A 172 4.14 18.91 1.09
C GLN A 172 2.67 19.23 0.86
N LYS A 173 1.78 18.22 0.86
CA LYS A 173 0.37 18.40 0.57
C LYS A 173 -0.48 18.27 1.83
N ALA A 174 -0.44 17.15 2.52
CA ALA A 174 -1.36 16.87 3.63
C ALA A 174 -1.11 17.76 4.86
N LEU A 175 0.15 17.84 5.32
CA LEU A 175 0.53 18.62 6.49
C LEU A 175 0.52 20.13 6.22
N THR A 176 1.05 20.56 5.06
CA THR A 176 1.05 21.97 4.65
C THR A 176 -0.37 22.55 4.55
N ASN A 177 -1.29 21.81 3.93
CA ASN A 177 -2.66 22.28 3.72
C ASN A 177 -3.60 21.92 4.88
N SER A 178 -3.10 21.30 5.95
CA SER A 178 -3.90 20.83 7.08
C SER A 178 -4.79 21.92 7.68
N GLY A 179 -4.27 23.14 7.85
CA GLY A 179 -5.05 24.26 8.40
C GLY A 179 -6.21 24.66 7.50
N GLN A 180 -6.03 24.65 6.17
CA GLN A 180 -7.12 24.93 5.24
C GLN A 180 -8.15 23.78 5.23
N ARG A 181 -7.69 22.54 5.38
CA ARG A 181 -8.56 21.35 5.45
C ARG A 181 -9.49 21.41 6.66
N VAL A 182 -8.97 21.78 7.84
CA VAL A 182 -9.78 21.98 9.06
C VAL A 182 -10.80 23.10 8.88
N LYS A 183 -10.38 24.26 8.33
CA LYS A 183 -11.31 25.37 8.06
C LYS A 183 -12.44 24.97 7.11
N ASN A 184 -12.12 24.24 6.04
CA ASN A 184 -13.10 23.76 5.08
C ASN A 184 -14.08 22.76 5.69
N GLU A 185 -13.64 21.95 6.66
CA GLU A 185 -14.50 21.01 7.38
C GLU A 185 -15.47 21.74 8.31
N ARG A 186 -14.99 22.71 9.10
CA ARG A 186 -15.83 23.54 9.97
C ARG A 186 -16.88 24.32 9.17
N ALA A 187 -16.47 24.96 8.08
CA ALA A 187 -17.39 25.67 7.19
C ALA A 187 -18.43 24.74 6.53
N LYS A 188 -18.11 23.47 6.30
CA LYS A 188 -19.09 22.48 5.81
C LYS A 188 -20.06 22.04 6.91
N ALA A 189 -19.60 21.92 8.14
CA ALA A 189 -20.44 21.58 9.29
C ALA A 189 -21.44 22.69 9.58
N GLU A 190 -21.00 23.95 9.62
CA GLU A 190 -21.84 25.14 9.80
C GLU A 190 -22.93 25.28 8.73
N ARG A 191 -22.65 24.87 7.48
CA ARG A 191 -23.65 24.86 6.40
C ARG A 191 -24.67 23.73 6.51
N ARG A 192 -24.35 22.66 7.23
CA ARG A 192 -25.23 21.50 7.40
C ARG A 192 -26.20 21.66 8.56
N ASP A 193 -25.88 22.52 9.53
CA ASP A 193 -26.77 22.85 10.65
C ASP A 193 -26.80 24.38 10.89
N PRO A 194 -27.71 25.11 10.23
CA PRO A 194 -27.82 26.57 10.37
C PRO A 194 -28.57 27.03 11.64
N THR A 195 -28.74 26.18 12.66
CA THR A 195 -29.69 26.42 13.78
C THR A 195 -29.07 26.56 15.17
N LEU A 196 -27.79 26.91 15.28
CA LEU A 196 -27.14 27.35 16.53
C LEU A 196 -26.50 28.73 16.36
#